data_AF-A0A2T5TVZ7-F1
#
_entry.id   AF-A0A2T5TVZ7-F1
#
_cell.length_a   1.000
_cell.length_b   1.000
_cell.length_c   1.000
_cell.angle_alpha   90.00
_cell.angle_beta   90.00
_cell.angle_gamma   90.00
#
_symmetry.space_group_name_H-M   'P 1'
#
loop_
_entity.id
_entity.type
_entity.pdbx_description
1 polymer ?
#
loop_
_entity_poly.entity_id
_entity_poly.type
_entity_poly.pdbx_seq_one_letter_code
_entity_poly.pdbx_strand_id
1 'polypeptide(L)'
;MTGQSDQRDSDSRQKLLRLMMSALDFRHALSAATFLLEDVDWTKSYRSEELRRFKCYETTMVVSYARPFTQARGHGAPFGWKLIKPAFQINEAEAALHSRLMDSRNRLHAHSDGYTTLIRPEIWRSDLPNGSTFDFLAIMGGEQLVFAENDVEAIHAFLWKLRHHVDNAVQSYPAPRDGIPIVVADMFGARTEDG
;
A
#
# COMPACT_ATOMS: atom_id res chain seq x y z
N MET A 1 -20.10 -29.16 -24.84
CA MET A 1 -19.79 -27.73 -25.05
C MET A 1 -19.94 -26.87 -23.78
N THR A 2 -20.64 -27.34 -22.74
CA THR A 2 -20.89 -26.63 -21.47
C THR A 2 -19.67 -26.48 -20.54
N GLY A 3 -18.76 -27.45 -20.47
CA GLY A 3 -17.60 -27.36 -19.55
C GLY A 3 -16.54 -26.29 -19.90
N GLN A 4 -16.48 -25.81 -21.15
CA GLN A 4 -15.53 -24.78 -21.57
C GLN A 4 -16.05 -23.34 -21.38
N SER A 5 -17.37 -23.12 -21.32
CA SER A 5 -17.94 -21.81 -20.97
C SER A 5 -17.78 -21.54 -19.47
N ASP A 6 -18.09 -22.53 -18.64
CA ASP A 6 -18.10 -22.37 -17.18
C ASP A 6 -16.68 -22.10 -16.63
N GLN A 7 -15.66 -22.72 -17.20
CA GLN A 7 -14.27 -22.46 -16.85
C GLN A 7 -13.84 -21.03 -17.25
N ARG A 8 -14.24 -20.56 -18.43
CA ARG A 8 -13.90 -19.20 -18.89
C ARG A 8 -14.56 -18.12 -18.02
N ASP A 9 -15.79 -18.36 -17.59
CA ASP A 9 -16.51 -17.44 -16.71
C ASP A 9 -15.90 -17.43 -15.31
N SER A 10 -15.51 -18.60 -14.78
CA SER A 10 -14.77 -18.70 -13.52
C SER A 10 -13.44 -17.93 -13.57
N ASP A 11 -12.63 -18.13 -14.61
CA ASP A 11 -11.35 -17.44 -14.81
C ASP A 11 -11.55 -15.91 -14.92
N SER A 12 -12.63 -15.48 -15.57
CA SER A 12 -12.95 -14.06 -15.76
C SER A 12 -13.40 -13.41 -14.45
N ARG A 13 -14.22 -14.10 -13.64
CA ARG A 13 -14.58 -13.65 -12.29
C ARG A 13 -13.36 -13.54 -11.37
N GLN A 14 -12.43 -14.51 -11.42
CA GLN A 14 -11.19 -14.45 -10.64
C GLN A 14 -10.31 -13.25 -11.00
N LYS A 15 -10.21 -12.92 -12.29
CA LYS A 15 -9.48 -11.73 -12.76
C LYS A 15 -10.15 -10.43 -12.34
N LEU A 16 -11.48 -10.36 -12.41
CA LEU A 16 -12.24 -9.21 -11.89
C LEU A 16 -12.02 -9.05 -10.38
N LEU A 17 -12.10 -10.13 -9.60
CA LEU A 17 -11.83 -10.10 -8.16
C LEU A 17 -10.40 -9.59 -7.88
N ARG A 18 -9.40 -10.04 -8.64
CA ARG A 18 -8.03 -9.55 -8.51
C ARG A 18 -7.92 -8.05 -8.81
N LEU A 19 -8.62 -7.55 -9.83
CA LEU A 19 -8.69 -6.12 -10.13
C LEU A 19 -9.34 -5.33 -8.98
N MET A 20 -10.45 -5.82 -8.42
CA MET A 20 -11.13 -5.18 -7.29
C MET A 20 -10.25 -5.13 -6.04
N MET A 21 -9.56 -6.22 -5.70
CA MET A 21 -8.60 -6.25 -4.60
C MET A 21 -7.45 -5.26 -4.84
N SER A 22 -6.93 -5.21 -6.08
CA SER A 22 -5.88 -4.26 -6.45
C SER A 22 -6.33 -2.82 -6.34
N ALA A 23 -7.57 -2.52 -6.75
CA ALA A 23 -8.18 -1.20 -6.61
C ALA A 23 -8.24 -0.76 -5.14
N LEU A 24 -8.65 -1.66 -4.24
CA LEU A 24 -8.68 -1.39 -2.80
C LEU A 24 -7.28 -1.11 -2.24
N ASP A 25 -6.31 -1.96 -2.60
CA ASP A 25 -4.92 -1.80 -2.19
C ASP A 25 -4.31 -0.47 -2.66
N PHE A 26 -4.54 -0.07 -3.92
CA PHE A 26 -4.08 1.22 -4.43
C PHE A 26 -4.77 2.41 -3.77
N ARG A 27 -6.04 2.28 -3.36
CA ARG A 27 -6.73 3.32 -2.56
C ARG A 27 -6.09 3.49 -1.19
N HIS A 28 -5.79 2.40 -0.49
CA HIS A 28 -5.08 2.48 0.80
C HIS A 28 -3.70 3.09 0.65
N ALA A 29 -2.96 2.70 -0.40
CA ALA A 29 -1.65 3.28 -0.67
C ALA A 29 -1.75 4.80 -0.92
N LEU A 30 -2.77 5.22 -1.68
CA LEU A 30 -3.00 6.63 -1.99
C LEU A 30 -3.36 7.41 -0.73
N SER A 31 -4.30 6.93 0.09
CA SER A 31 -4.67 7.60 1.35
C SER A 31 -3.46 7.76 2.28
N ALA A 32 -2.61 6.73 2.39
CA ALA A 32 -1.41 6.81 3.20
C ALA A 32 -0.39 7.84 2.67
N ALA A 33 -0.23 7.94 1.35
CA ALA A 33 0.58 8.99 0.73
C ALA A 33 -0.02 10.38 0.99
N THR A 34 -1.35 10.53 0.91
CA THR A 34 -2.04 11.78 1.26
C THR A 34 -1.78 12.17 2.71
N PHE A 35 -1.91 11.24 3.67
CA PHE A 35 -1.64 11.55 5.08
C PHE A 35 -0.18 11.94 5.34
N LEU A 36 0.78 11.37 4.61
CA LEU A 36 2.16 11.83 4.69
C LEU A 36 2.31 13.28 4.20
N LEU A 37 1.65 13.65 3.11
CA LEU A 37 1.71 15.03 2.59
C LEU A 37 0.96 16.04 3.48
N GLU A 38 -0.10 15.62 4.15
CA GLU A 38 -0.92 16.49 5.01
C GLU A 38 -0.35 16.64 6.43
N ASP A 39 0.12 15.54 7.04
CA ASP A 39 0.51 15.53 8.45
C ASP A 39 2.01 15.81 8.68
N VAL A 40 2.86 15.61 7.66
CA VAL A 40 4.33 15.81 7.79
C VAL A 40 4.72 17.19 7.30
N ASP A 41 5.22 18.00 8.21
CA ASP A 41 5.98 19.21 7.92
C ASP A 41 7.46 18.83 7.80
N TRP A 42 7.92 18.70 6.56
CA TRP A 42 9.26 18.23 6.20
C TRP A 42 10.39 19.18 6.64
N THR A 43 10.05 20.36 7.18
CA THR A 43 11.02 21.33 7.73
C THR A 43 11.20 21.21 9.24
N LYS A 44 10.37 20.41 9.93
CA LYS A 44 10.37 20.29 11.39
C LYS A 44 11.02 19.00 11.88
N SER A 45 11.48 19.05 13.12
CA SER A 45 11.85 17.87 13.90
C SER A 45 10.67 17.39 14.73
N TYR A 46 10.52 16.08 14.83
CA TYR A 46 9.40 15.42 15.50
C TYR A 46 9.86 14.55 16.66
N ARG A 47 8.95 14.32 17.62
CA ARG A 47 9.18 13.32 18.65
C ARG A 47 9.05 11.90 18.06
N SER A 48 9.65 10.94 18.74
CA SER A 48 9.68 9.54 18.31
C SER A 48 8.29 8.96 18.07
N GLU A 49 7.30 9.34 18.87
CA GLU A 49 5.91 8.87 18.74
C GLU A 49 5.26 9.34 17.44
N GLU A 50 5.54 10.58 17.02
CA GLU A 50 5.05 11.15 15.77
C GLU A 50 5.76 10.53 14.57
N LEU A 51 7.08 10.35 14.65
CA LEU A 51 7.85 9.65 13.60
C LEU A 51 7.34 8.22 13.41
N ARG A 52 7.00 7.50 14.48
CA ARG A 52 6.39 6.16 14.40
C ARG A 52 5.04 6.19 13.69
N ARG A 53 4.20 7.20 13.96
CA ARG A 53 2.94 7.38 13.24
C ARG A 53 3.17 7.59 11.75
N PHE A 54 4.10 8.47 11.36
CA PHE A 54 4.42 8.69 9.94
C PHE A 54 5.00 7.43 9.30
N LYS A 55 5.81 6.67 10.04
CA LYS A 55 6.32 5.38 9.57
C LYS A 55 5.21 4.37 9.32
N CYS A 56 4.13 4.36 10.11
CA CYS A 56 2.95 3.55 9.83
C CYS A 56 2.27 3.95 8.52
N TYR A 57 2.20 5.25 8.20
CA TYR A 57 1.67 5.71 6.91
C TYR A 57 2.58 5.26 5.76
N GLU A 58 3.90 5.49 5.84
CA GLU A 58 4.86 5.05 4.82
C GLU A 58 4.81 3.53 4.60
N THR A 59 4.76 2.76 5.69
CA THR A 59 4.63 1.30 5.62
C THR A 59 3.35 0.90 4.89
N THR A 60 2.22 1.55 5.22
CA THR A 60 0.93 1.28 4.57
C THR A 60 0.96 1.64 3.09
N MET A 61 1.57 2.79 2.74
CA MET A 61 1.77 3.23 1.36
C MET A 61 2.54 2.18 0.55
N VAL A 62 3.71 1.76 1.05
CA VAL A 62 4.60 0.79 0.38
C VAL A 62 3.96 -0.59 0.29
N VAL A 63 3.46 -1.12 1.40
CA VAL A 63 2.91 -2.48 1.46
C VAL A 63 1.66 -2.59 0.60
N SER A 64 0.70 -1.66 0.76
CA SER A 64 -0.55 -1.69 -0.02
C SER A 64 -0.27 -1.52 -1.51
N TYR A 65 0.67 -0.67 -1.90
CA TYR A 65 1.10 -0.56 -3.29
C TYR A 65 1.68 -1.86 -3.85
N ALA A 66 2.54 -2.53 -3.08
CA ALA A 66 3.29 -3.69 -3.56
C ALA A 66 2.44 -4.97 -3.62
N ARG A 67 1.45 -5.12 -2.73
CA ARG A 67 0.59 -6.33 -2.62
C ARG A 67 0.00 -6.79 -3.96
N PRO A 68 -0.59 -5.92 -4.80
CA PRO A 68 -1.08 -6.28 -6.13
C PRO A 68 -0.05 -6.97 -7.03
N PHE A 69 1.24 -6.59 -6.95
CA PHE A 69 2.29 -7.13 -7.80
C PHE A 69 2.94 -8.39 -7.25
N THR A 70 2.65 -8.74 -5.99
CA THR A 70 3.18 -9.96 -5.36
C THR A 70 2.20 -11.14 -5.50
N GLN A 71 2.75 -12.35 -5.60
CA GLN A 71 1.96 -13.57 -5.65
C GLN A 71 1.34 -13.82 -4.28
N ALA A 72 0.00 -13.90 -4.23
CA ALA A 72 -0.72 -14.28 -3.03
C ALA A 72 -0.88 -15.81 -2.96
N ARG A 73 -0.72 -16.41 -1.77
CA ARG A 73 -1.01 -17.83 -1.57
C ARG A 73 -2.51 -18.08 -1.77
N GLY A 74 -2.86 -19.01 -2.65
CA GLY A 74 -4.26 -19.43 -2.88
C GLY A 74 -5.09 -18.53 -3.80
N HIS A 75 -4.52 -17.46 -4.36
CA HIS A 75 -5.21 -16.58 -5.31
C HIS A 75 -4.53 -16.58 -6.69
N GLY A 76 -5.26 -16.12 -7.70
CA GLY A 76 -4.80 -16.04 -9.09
C GLY A 76 -3.52 -15.20 -9.29
N ALA A 77 -3.03 -15.17 -10.52
CA ALA A 77 -1.78 -14.52 -10.90
C ALA A 77 -1.68 -13.06 -10.38
N PRO A 78 -0.47 -12.55 -10.10
CA PRO A 78 -0.25 -11.17 -9.72
C PRO A 78 -0.88 -10.18 -10.70
N PHE A 79 -1.18 -8.98 -10.21
CA PHE A 79 -1.59 -7.88 -11.07
C PHE A 79 -0.50 -7.63 -12.11
N GLY A 80 -0.91 -7.68 -13.38
CA GLY A 80 -0.04 -7.34 -14.50
C GLY A 80 -0.58 -6.10 -15.20
N TRP A 81 0.32 -5.22 -15.62
CA TRP A 81 -0.01 -4.00 -16.38
C TRP A 81 -0.90 -4.25 -17.60
N LYS A 82 -0.87 -5.47 -18.16
CA LYS A 82 -1.75 -5.90 -19.27
C LYS A 82 -3.24 -5.77 -18.94
N LEU A 83 -3.64 -5.82 -17.68
CA LEU A 83 -5.05 -5.70 -17.26
C LEU A 83 -5.60 -4.27 -17.42
N ILE A 84 -4.73 -3.27 -17.51
CA ILE A 84 -5.11 -1.86 -17.65
C ILE A 84 -4.55 -1.21 -18.93
N LYS A 85 -3.87 -1.99 -19.77
CA LYS A 85 -3.44 -1.58 -21.11
C LYS A 85 -4.58 -1.71 -22.11
N PRO A 86 -4.59 -0.89 -23.19
CA PRO A 86 -3.56 0.07 -23.59
C PRO A 86 -3.65 1.45 -22.90
N ALA A 87 -4.70 1.71 -22.12
CA ALA A 87 -4.99 3.03 -21.56
C ALA A 87 -3.94 3.53 -20.56
N PHE A 88 -3.18 2.63 -19.94
CA PHE A 88 -2.11 2.98 -19.00
C PHE A 88 -0.71 2.77 -19.59
N GLN A 89 0.07 3.84 -19.61
CA GLN A 89 1.49 3.83 -19.94
C GLN A 89 2.29 4.34 -18.76
N ILE A 90 3.38 3.64 -18.46
CA ILE A 90 4.34 4.02 -17.43
C ILE A 90 5.54 4.68 -18.12
N ASN A 91 5.90 5.88 -17.69
CA ASN A 91 7.15 6.52 -18.14
C ASN A 91 8.34 6.01 -17.32
N GLU A 92 9.55 6.45 -17.68
CA GLU A 92 10.79 6.01 -17.03
C GLU A 92 10.84 6.37 -15.54
N ALA A 93 10.41 7.59 -15.18
CA ALA A 93 10.36 8.03 -13.78
C ALA A 93 9.38 7.21 -12.95
N GLU A 94 8.19 6.93 -13.49
CA GLU A 94 7.19 6.08 -12.85
C GLU A 94 7.66 4.63 -12.71
N ALA A 95 8.41 4.11 -13.70
CA ALA A 95 9.01 2.78 -13.63
C ALA A 95 10.11 2.69 -12.56
N ALA A 96 10.90 3.76 -12.40
CA ALA A 96 11.86 3.89 -11.32
C ALA A 96 11.17 3.95 -9.94
N LEU A 97 10.08 4.72 -9.82
CA LEU A 97 9.26 4.76 -8.60
C LEU A 97 8.66 3.38 -8.26
N HIS A 98 8.10 2.68 -9.24
CA HIS A 98 7.62 1.31 -9.07
C HIS A 98 8.73 0.41 -8.50
N SER A 99 9.92 0.45 -9.11
CA SER A 99 11.06 -0.36 -8.69
C SER A 99 11.49 -0.04 -7.26
N ARG A 100 11.55 1.24 -6.87
CA ARG A 100 11.87 1.69 -5.51
C ARG A 100 10.84 1.24 -4.47
N LEU A 101 9.54 1.33 -4.79
CA LEU A 101 8.47 0.87 -3.90
C LEU A 101 8.53 -0.66 -3.69
N MET A 102 8.78 -1.41 -4.76
CA MET A 102 8.94 -2.86 -4.68
C MET A 102 10.19 -3.27 -3.90
N ASP A 103 11.32 -2.60 -4.11
CA ASP A 103 12.56 -2.83 -3.36
C ASP A 103 12.39 -2.49 -1.88
N SER A 104 11.78 -1.34 -1.57
CA SER A 104 11.47 -0.92 -0.20
C SER A 104 10.62 -1.95 0.53
N ARG A 105 9.55 -2.46 -0.11
CA ARG A 105 8.75 -3.55 0.46
C ARG A 105 9.62 -4.78 0.77
N ASN A 106 10.48 -5.19 -0.16
CA ASN A 106 11.26 -6.40 -0.01
C ASN A 106 12.31 -6.29 1.09
N ARG A 107 13.02 -5.16 1.18
CA ARG A 107 14.17 -4.96 2.09
C ARG A 107 13.81 -4.44 3.48
N LEU A 108 12.77 -3.60 3.59
CA LEU A 108 12.43 -2.95 4.86
C LEU A 108 11.25 -3.62 5.56
N HIS A 109 10.30 -4.16 4.79
CA HIS A 109 9.01 -4.59 5.33
C HIS A 109 8.76 -6.09 5.25
N ALA A 110 9.39 -6.81 4.32
CA ALA A 110 9.21 -8.26 4.15
C ALA A 110 10.37 -9.08 4.74
N HIS A 111 11.59 -8.55 4.71
CA HIS A 111 12.77 -9.15 5.29
C HIS A 111 13.42 -8.12 6.21
N SER A 112 13.73 -8.49 7.45
CA SER A 112 14.39 -7.62 8.43
C SER A 112 15.87 -7.43 8.04
N ASP A 113 16.14 -6.93 6.84
CA ASP A 113 17.49 -6.79 6.34
C ASP A 113 18.16 -5.66 7.13
N GLY A 114 19.10 -6.02 8.01
CA GLY A 114 19.71 -5.12 9.00
C GLY A 114 20.53 -3.95 8.43
N TYR A 115 20.47 -3.72 7.12
CA TYR A 115 21.21 -2.66 6.42
C TYR A 115 20.45 -1.34 6.32
N THR A 116 19.11 -1.35 6.46
CA THR A 116 18.27 -0.19 6.11
C THR A 116 17.69 0.54 7.32
N THR A 117 17.65 -0.10 8.49
CA THR A 117 17.10 0.49 9.71
C THR A 117 18.26 0.92 10.59
N LEU A 118 18.45 2.24 10.76
CA LEU A 118 19.47 2.76 11.66
C LEU A 118 19.03 2.53 13.11
N ILE A 119 19.34 1.34 13.63
CA ILE A 119 19.10 0.95 15.02
C ILE A 119 20.37 1.24 15.81
N ARG A 120 20.25 1.99 16.90
CA ARG A 120 21.36 2.33 17.79
C ARG A 120 21.07 1.83 19.21
N PRO A 121 21.94 1.01 19.79
CA PRO A 121 21.86 0.70 21.21
C PRO A 121 22.37 1.90 22.02
N GLU A 122 21.64 2.26 23.07
CA GLU A 122 22.05 3.28 24.04
C GLU A 122 21.90 2.71 25.45
N ILE A 123 22.84 3.01 26.35
CA ILE A 123 22.72 2.68 27.77
C ILE A 123 22.28 3.94 28.50
N TRP A 124 21.07 3.92 29.05
CA TRP A 124 20.53 5.00 29.87
C TRP A 124 20.73 4.62 31.33
N ARG A 125 21.58 5.37 32.02
CA ARG A 125 21.89 5.15 33.44
C ARG A 125 21.05 6.09 34.31
N SER A 126 20.36 5.51 35.29
CA SER A 126 19.61 6.25 36.30
C SER A 126 20.20 6.00 37.69
N ASP A 127 20.43 7.08 38.43
CA ASP A 127 20.81 7.02 39.85
C ASP A 127 19.57 6.72 40.70
N LEU A 128 19.68 5.77 41.63
CA LEU A 128 18.59 5.36 42.53
C LEU A 128 18.77 6.00 43.92
N PRO A 129 17.67 6.22 44.68
CA PRO A 129 17.74 6.86 46.01
C PRO A 129 18.61 6.15 47.04
N ASN A 130 18.88 4.86 46.86
CA ASN A 130 19.74 4.05 47.73
C ASN A 130 21.24 4.14 47.36
N GLY A 131 21.62 5.01 46.43
CA GLY A 131 23.00 5.19 45.97
C GLY A 131 23.46 4.15 44.95
N SER A 132 22.60 3.22 44.52
CA SER A 132 22.89 2.31 43.41
C SER A 132 22.50 2.93 42.05
N THR A 133 22.94 2.31 40.96
CA THR A 133 22.57 2.72 39.59
C THR A 133 21.80 1.61 38.89
N PHE A 134 20.93 2.01 37.95
CA PHE A 134 20.25 1.10 37.04
C PHE A 134 20.59 1.47 35.61
N ASP A 135 21.13 0.51 34.86
CA ASP A 135 21.42 0.66 33.44
C ASP A 135 20.27 0.04 32.64
N PHE A 136 19.60 0.86 31.84
CA PHE A 136 18.60 0.43 30.87
C PHE A 136 19.21 0.42 29.48
N LEU A 137 19.24 -0.75 28.84
CA LEU A 137 19.58 -0.85 27.42
C LEU A 137 18.37 -0.37 26.59
N ALA A 138 18.44 0.85 26.11
CA ALA A 138 17.49 1.42 25.17
C ALA A 138 17.88 1.08 23.73
N ILE A 139 16.87 0.88 22.88
CA ILE A 139 17.04 0.70 21.44
C ILE A 139 16.38 1.89 20.77
N MET A 140 17.18 2.71 20.08
CA MET A 140 16.74 3.93 19.43
C MET A 140 16.87 3.80 17.91
N GLY A 141 16.00 4.50 17.18
CA GLY A 141 16.08 4.60 15.72
C GLY A 141 15.19 3.59 14.99
N GLY A 142 15.22 3.69 13.66
CA GLY A 142 14.31 2.98 12.76
C GLY A 142 13.00 3.72 12.45
N GLU A 143 12.75 4.86 13.08
CA GLU A 143 11.58 5.70 12.81
C GLU A 143 11.74 6.63 11.60
N GLN A 144 12.92 6.66 10.96
CA GLN A 144 13.14 7.52 9.78
C GLN A 144 12.29 7.07 8.59
N LEU A 145 11.70 8.05 7.91
CA LEU A 145 11.06 7.86 6.62
C LEU A 145 12.14 7.57 5.57
N VAL A 146 11.82 6.64 4.67
CA VAL A 146 12.68 6.22 3.55
C VAL A 146 12.46 7.11 2.34
N PHE A 147 11.22 7.60 2.17
CA PHE A 147 10.85 8.48 1.07
C PHE A 147 10.83 9.94 1.54
N ALA A 148 11.53 10.80 0.80
CA ALA A 148 11.50 12.24 1.03
C ALA A 148 10.21 12.87 0.49
N GLU A 149 9.94 14.13 0.82
CA GLU A 149 8.76 14.89 0.35
C GLU A 149 8.52 14.74 -1.15
N ASN A 150 9.51 15.09 -1.99
CA ASN A 150 9.41 14.98 -3.44
C ASN A 150 9.11 13.53 -3.92
N ASP A 151 9.59 12.52 -3.19
CA ASP A 151 9.26 11.14 -3.51
C ASP A 151 7.80 10.84 -3.22
N VAL A 152 7.30 11.27 -2.05
CA VAL A 152 5.90 11.07 -1.64
C VAL A 152 4.96 11.81 -2.59
N GLU A 153 5.29 13.03 -3.00
CA GLU A 153 4.52 13.78 -4.01
C GLU A 153 4.45 13.02 -5.34
N ALA A 154 5.59 12.53 -5.83
CA ALA A 154 5.65 11.78 -7.08
C ALA A 154 4.89 10.44 -6.99
N ILE A 155 5.00 9.74 -5.86
CA ILE A 155 4.25 8.51 -5.56
C ILE A 155 2.75 8.81 -5.52
N HIS A 156 2.33 9.89 -4.86
CA HIS A 156 0.93 10.30 -4.75
C HIS A 156 0.33 10.60 -6.13
N ALA A 157 1.03 11.38 -6.97
CA ALA A 157 0.60 11.68 -8.34
C ALA A 157 0.48 10.41 -9.19
N PHE A 158 1.47 9.51 -9.09
CA PHE A 158 1.46 8.23 -9.77
C PHE A 158 0.32 7.32 -9.31
N LEU A 159 0.04 7.25 -8.01
CA LEU A 159 -1.05 6.47 -7.42
C LEU A 159 -2.41 6.99 -7.87
N TRP A 160 -2.60 8.31 -7.98
CA TRP A 160 -3.82 8.90 -8.54
C TRP A 160 -4.08 8.43 -9.96
N LYS A 161 -3.07 8.54 -10.83
CA LYS A 161 -3.13 8.05 -12.21
C LYS A 161 -3.44 6.55 -12.23
N LEU A 162 -2.67 5.75 -11.51
CA LEU A 162 -2.84 4.29 -11.48
C LEU A 162 -4.24 3.89 -11.00
N ARG A 163 -4.69 4.45 -9.89
CA ARG A 163 -6.03 4.20 -9.33
C ARG A 163 -7.11 4.50 -10.35
N HIS A 164 -7.05 5.65 -11.04
CA HIS A 164 -8.04 6.02 -12.04
C HIS A 164 -8.17 4.93 -13.12
N HIS A 165 -7.04 4.45 -13.65
CA HIS A 165 -7.06 3.39 -14.67
C HIS A 165 -7.51 2.03 -14.14
N VAL A 166 -7.17 1.68 -12.91
CA VAL A 166 -7.61 0.42 -12.29
C VAL A 166 -9.11 0.46 -11.98
N ASP A 167 -9.62 1.57 -11.45
CA ASP A 167 -11.06 1.76 -11.20
C ASP A 167 -11.83 1.66 -12.53
N ASN A 168 -11.36 2.29 -13.60
CA ASN A 168 -11.97 2.16 -14.94
C ASN A 168 -11.92 0.71 -15.47
N ALA A 169 -10.82 0.00 -15.24
CA ALA A 169 -10.70 -1.41 -15.63
C ALA A 169 -11.70 -2.28 -14.86
N VAL A 170 -11.87 -2.08 -13.55
CA VAL A 170 -12.90 -2.78 -12.76
C VAL A 170 -14.31 -2.53 -13.33
N GLN A 171 -14.60 -1.29 -13.75
CA GLN A 171 -15.92 -0.97 -14.31
C GLN A 171 -16.17 -1.56 -15.69
N SER A 172 -15.13 -1.66 -16.53
CA SER A 172 -15.25 -2.12 -17.92
C SER A 172 -14.90 -3.60 -18.12
N TYR A 173 -14.37 -4.28 -17.10
CA TYR A 173 -13.91 -5.66 -17.26
C TYR A 173 -15.07 -6.60 -17.62
N PRO A 174 -14.94 -7.41 -18.70
CA PRO A 174 -16.00 -8.28 -19.20
C PRO A 174 -16.04 -9.59 -18.40
N ALA A 175 -16.52 -9.52 -17.16
CA ALA A 175 -16.83 -10.70 -16.35
C ALA A 175 -18.31 -10.67 -15.91
N PRO A 176 -18.93 -11.84 -15.73
CA PRO A 176 -20.27 -11.91 -15.15
C PRO A 176 -20.32 -11.22 -13.79
N ARG A 177 -21.38 -10.45 -13.54
CA ARG A 177 -21.62 -9.69 -12.30
C ARG A 177 -22.81 -10.21 -11.50
N ASP A 178 -23.35 -11.34 -11.92
CA ASP A 178 -24.39 -12.06 -11.21
C ASP A 178 -23.94 -12.36 -9.77
N GLY A 179 -24.83 -12.11 -8.81
CA GLY A 179 -24.57 -12.30 -7.38
C GLY A 179 -23.76 -11.18 -6.70
N ILE A 180 -23.35 -10.12 -7.41
CA ILE A 180 -22.82 -8.91 -6.77
C ILE A 180 -24.02 -8.09 -6.26
N PRO A 181 -24.07 -7.75 -4.96
CA PRO A 181 -25.17 -6.95 -4.41
C PRO A 181 -25.27 -5.59 -5.11
N ILE A 182 -26.49 -5.23 -5.51
CA ILE A 182 -26.79 -3.88 -5.99
C ILE A 182 -27.14 -3.04 -4.77
N VAL A 183 -26.34 -2.00 -4.55
CA VAL A 183 -26.59 -1.01 -3.50
C VAL A 183 -27.06 0.26 -4.19
N VAL A 184 -28.31 0.64 -3.95
CA VAL A 184 -28.84 1.92 -4.41
C VAL A 184 -28.44 2.97 -3.38
N ALA A 185 -27.58 3.89 -3.81
CA ALA A 185 -27.24 5.08 -3.03
C ALA A 185 -28.28 6.16 -3.33
N ASP A 186 -29.03 6.57 -2.31
CA ASP A 186 -29.84 7.78 -2.36
C ASP A 186 -29.14 8.91 -1.58
N MET A 187 -29.74 10.11 -1.60
CA MET A 187 -29.19 11.28 -0.91
C MET A 187 -29.04 11.09 0.62
N PHE A 188 -29.63 10.04 1.20
CA PHE A 188 -29.67 9.76 2.64
C PHE A 188 -28.87 8.52 3.05
N GLY A 189 -28.28 7.79 2.10
CA GLY A 189 -27.41 6.65 2.37
C GLY A 189 -27.52 5.53 1.35
N ALA A 190 -26.78 4.45 1.60
CA ALA A 190 -26.76 3.28 0.74
C ALA A 190 -27.72 2.22 1.30
N ARG A 191 -28.66 1.73 0.48
CA ARG A 191 -29.52 0.58 0.81
C ARG A 191 -29.26 -0.54 -0.19
N THR A 192 -29.12 -1.77 0.29
CA THR A 192 -29.07 -2.96 -0.56
C THR A 192 -30.47 -3.22 -1.12
N GLU A 193 -30.57 -3.42 -2.43
CA GLU A 193 -31.79 -4.01 -3.00
C GLU A 193 -31.76 -5.51 -2.70
N ASP A 194 -32.68 -5.97 -1.85
CA ASP A 194 -32.99 -7.38 -1.75
C ASP A 194 -33.74 -7.78 -3.04
N GLY A 195 -33.15 -8.71 -3.80
CA GLY A 195 -33.66 -9.16 -5.11
C GLY A 195 -34.99 -9.90 -5.04
#